data_AF-A0A7C7JX30-F1
#
_entry.id   AF-A0A7C7JX30-F1
#
_cell.length_a   1.000
_cell.length_b   1.000
_cell.length_c   1.000
_cell.angle_alpha   90.00
_cell.angle_beta   90.00
_cell.angle_gamma   90.00
#
_symmetry.space_group_name_H-M   'P 1'
#
loop_
_entity.id
_entity.type
_entity.pdbx_description
1 polymer ?
#
loop_
_entity_poly.entity_id
_entity_poly.type
_entity_poly.pdbx_seq_one_letter_code
_entity_poly.pdbx_strand_id
1 'polypeptide(L)'
;MNTLYKYTLIFLYYLIPFDDSVFPQTEDAGLLLERNPTIKITDSLNYLVHNGTTKLFEDAIEGGAIDYYGGVVDSVLFRVLLKNKWLPWQYGKTFHDKISGQGIATFLNDYKEGVKKFQFKLFSNSILTITKITIFKPYFEETLPLNRTLKSVDAHIQKPRIISREEWGAAPPKYDYTNHPYFDKLTLHHAACCGAENIDEGMEAVRGIQDFHQNGRGWNDIGYHFLVDRAGNIYQGRPETVLGAHVGGANTGNIGVCILGCYHPPEANCNQTMSLTSRDSIVKLFAWISQIYGQDPNVLLGHRDYFGTTACPGDNVWPYLSGIRSDIIELQETIELNFQFTAYPNPFIFKQTFQYDLNASAHILINIYDLLGRKVRMVVNEDYEPGMKTFSWDGKHFNGEKLPAGVYFIRSIINGKSETKKVLMLN
;
A
#
# COMPACT_ATOMS: atom_id res chain seq x y z
N MET A 1 -43.97 -48.42 42.70
CA MET A 1 -43.99 -48.12 41.26
C MET A 1 -44.16 -46.63 41.07
N ASN A 2 -43.46 -46.08 40.07
CA ASN A 2 -43.46 -44.69 39.58
C ASN A 2 -42.59 -43.66 40.31
N THR A 3 -41.30 -43.78 40.05
CA THR A 3 -40.29 -42.72 40.08
C THR A 3 -40.59 -41.69 38.98
N LEU A 4 -40.83 -40.41 39.34
CA LEU A 4 -40.91 -39.31 38.38
C LEU A 4 -39.49 -38.82 38.04
N TYR A 5 -39.07 -38.99 36.79
CA TYR A 5 -37.89 -38.32 36.24
C TYR A 5 -38.22 -36.85 35.94
N LYS A 6 -37.58 -35.92 36.65
CA LYS A 6 -37.49 -34.51 36.24
C LYS A 6 -36.33 -34.37 35.25
N TYR A 7 -36.64 -34.08 33.99
CA TYR A 7 -35.65 -33.64 33.02
C TYR A 7 -35.33 -32.17 33.29
N THR A 8 -34.14 -31.89 33.80
CA THR A 8 -33.56 -30.54 33.82
C THR A 8 -32.79 -30.38 32.52
N LEU A 9 -33.35 -29.63 31.56
CA LEU A 9 -32.65 -29.17 30.38
C LEU A 9 -31.60 -28.13 30.80
N ILE A 10 -30.35 -28.57 30.94
CA ILE A 10 -29.20 -27.68 31.09
C ILE A 10 -28.76 -27.29 29.68
N PHE A 11 -29.12 -26.08 29.24
CA PHE A 11 -28.46 -25.46 28.10
C PHE A 11 -27.07 -24.99 28.55
N LEU A 12 -26.07 -25.85 28.35
CA LEU A 12 -24.66 -25.43 28.33
C LEU A 12 -24.45 -24.64 27.03
N TYR A 13 -24.56 -23.32 27.09
CA TYR A 13 -23.91 -22.48 26.09
C TYR A 13 -22.40 -22.62 26.31
N TYR A 14 -21.76 -23.45 25.51
CA TYR A 14 -20.33 -23.30 25.24
C TYR A 14 -20.17 -21.97 24.49
N LEU A 15 -19.94 -20.89 25.24
CA LEU A 15 -19.30 -19.71 24.70
C LEU A 15 -17.86 -20.15 24.37
N ILE A 16 -17.64 -20.54 23.12
CA ILE A 16 -16.30 -20.53 22.54
C ILE A 16 -15.85 -19.07 22.66
N PRO A 17 -14.73 -18.76 23.34
CA PRO A 17 -14.20 -17.42 23.28
C PRO A 17 -13.78 -17.21 21.83
N PHE A 18 -14.53 -16.37 21.11
CA PHE A 18 -14.00 -15.77 19.90
C PHE A 18 -12.75 -14.99 20.35
N ASP A 19 -11.61 -15.38 19.81
CA ASP A 19 -10.35 -14.66 20.00
C ASP A 19 -10.46 -13.35 19.21
N ASP A 20 -11.16 -12.38 19.80
CA ASP A 20 -11.32 -11.01 19.30
C ASP A 20 -9.98 -10.29 19.48
N SER A 21 -9.02 -10.69 18.65
CA SER A 21 -7.71 -10.07 18.56
C SER A 21 -7.85 -8.80 17.73
N VAL A 22 -7.93 -7.62 18.36
CA VAL A 22 -8.29 -6.38 17.66
C VAL A 22 -7.09 -5.53 17.22
N PHE A 23 -6.67 -5.65 15.96
CA PHE A 23 -5.72 -4.99 15.03
C PHE A 23 -5.81 -3.48 14.77
N PRO A 24 -5.13 -2.55 15.47
CA PRO A 24 -5.22 -1.11 15.26
C PRO A 24 -4.09 -0.58 14.38
N GLN A 25 -4.29 0.65 13.89
CA GLN A 25 -3.24 1.50 13.31
C GLN A 25 -1.95 1.55 14.15
N THR A 26 -2.03 1.33 15.47
CA THR A 26 -0.87 1.37 16.36
C THR A 26 0.18 0.31 16.09
N GLU A 27 -0.15 -0.82 15.45
CA GLU A 27 0.85 -1.87 15.17
C GLU A 27 1.87 -1.47 14.11
N ASP A 28 1.49 -0.61 13.17
CA ASP A 28 2.43 0.00 12.23
C ASP A 28 3.19 1.18 12.88
N ALA A 29 2.70 1.67 14.03
CA ALA A 29 3.29 2.78 14.77
C ALA A 29 4.16 2.35 15.96
N GLY A 30 4.07 1.10 16.44
CA GLY A 30 4.74 0.68 17.67
C GLY A 30 4.73 -0.83 17.89
N LEU A 31 5.38 -1.25 18.98
CA LEU A 31 5.47 -2.65 19.35
C LEU A 31 4.29 -3.03 20.24
N LEU A 32 3.52 -4.03 19.83
CA LEU A 32 2.47 -4.61 20.64
C LEU A 32 3.04 -5.19 21.95
N LEU A 33 2.48 -4.77 23.07
CA LEU A 33 2.84 -5.28 24.40
C LEU A 33 1.81 -6.29 24.92
N GLU A 34 0.51 -5.97 24.81
CA GLU A 34 -0.58 -6.81 25.32
C GLU A 34 -1.82 -6.76 24.44
N ARG A 35 -2.53 -7.89 24.34
CA ARG A 35 -3.89 -8.00 23.79
C ARG A 35 -4.87 -8.29 24.92
N ASN A 36 -6.05 -7.69 24.83
CA ASN A 36 -7.18 -7.82 25.75
C ASN A 36 -6.77 -7.76 27.22
N PRO A 37 -6.09 -6.67 27.65
CA PRO A 37 -5.58 -6.55 29.02
C PRO A 37 -6.73 -6.53 30.04
N THR A 38 -6.51 -7.16 31.18
CA THR A 38 -7.47 -7.07 32.29
C THR A 38 -7.44 -5.67 32.90
N ILE A 39 -8.60 -5.04 33.03
CA ILE A 39 -8.76 -3.71 33.63
C ILE A 39 -9.72 -3.73 34.82
N LYS A 40 -9.61 -2.73 35.68
CA LYS A 40 -10.54 -2.48 36.77
C LYS A 40 -11.36 -1.22 36.49
N ILE A 41 -12.67 -1.37 36.48
CA ILE A 41 -13.61 -0.25 36.35
C ILE A 41 -14.02 0.21 37.75
N THR A 42 -13.97 1.52 37.97
CA THR A 42 -14.48 2.15 39.19
C THR A 42 -15.44 3.26 38.82
N ASP A 43 -16.58 3.31 39.50
CA ASP A 43 -17.59 4.34 39.33
C ASP A 43 -17.20 5.63 40.07
N SER A 44 -17.48 6.77 39.44
CA SER A 44 -17.37 8.11 39.99
C SER A 44 -18.64 8.88 39.61
N LEU A 45 -19.04 9.87 40.42
CA LEU A 45 -20.30 10.62 40.24
C LEU A 45 -20.55 11.11 38.80
N ASN A 46 -19.49 11.34 38.02
CA ASN A 46 -19.57 11.85 36.65
C ASN A 46 -18.98 10.91 35.58
N TYR A 47 -18.22 9.87 35.94
CA TYR A 47 -17.47 9.06 34.97
C TYR A 47 -17.22 7.62 35.42
N LEU A 48 -17.17 6.70 34.48
CA LEU A 48 -16.54 5.38 34.66
C LEU A 48 -15.03 5.50 34.43
N VAL A 49 -14.25 5.11 35.43
CA VAL A 49 -12.78 5.15 35.38
C VAL A 49 -12.23 3.76 35.10
N HIS A 50 -11.64 3.58 33.93
CA HIS A 50 -11.04 2.33 33.48
C HIS A 50 -9.54 2.36 33.81
N ASN A 51 -9.15 1.58 34.82
CA ASN A 51 -7.78 1.53 35.33
C ASN A 51 -7.06 0.29 34.82
N GLY A 52 -5.86 0.46 34.30
CA GLY A 52 -5.01 -0.66 33.90
C GLY A 52 -3.55 -0.46 34.29
N THR A 53 -2.82 -1.57 34.35
CA THR A 53 -1.38 -1.63 34.54
C THR A 53 -0.82 -2.62 33.54
N THR A 54 0.21 -2.24 32.81
CA THR A 54 0.85 -3.16 31.87
C THR A 54 1.58 -4.29 32.60
N LYS A 55 1.83 -5.39 31.88
CA LYS A 55 2.87 -6.37 32.22
C LYS A 55 4.23 -5.70 32.34
N LEU A 56 5.13 -6.40 33.01
CA LEU A 56 6.53 -5.99 33.11
C LEU A 56 7.18 -6.09 31.73
N PHE A 57 7.89 -5.04 31.34
CA PHE A 57 8.83 -5.02 30.22
C PHE A 57 10.10 -4.29 30.67
N GLU A 58 11.15 -4.24 29.87
CA GLU A 58 12.32 -3.41 30.17
C GLU A 58 12.89 -2.89 28.87
N ASP A 59 12.55 -1.64 28.56
CA ASP A 59 12.85 -1.05 27.26
C ASP A 59 12.98 0.46 27.34
N ALA A 60 13.72 1.03 26.39
CA ALA A 60 13.58 2.43 26.01
C ALA A 60 12.26 2.61 25.26
N ILE A 61 11.50 3.65 25.62
CA ILE A 61 10.23 3.97 24.97
C ILE A 61 10.10 5.49 24.78
N GLU A 62 9.49 5.91 23.69
CA GLU A 62 9.06 7.29 23.43
C GLU A 62 7.63 7.55 23.91
N GLY A 63 6.92 6.50 24.33
CA GLY A 63 5.52 6.59 24.69
C GLY A 63 4.80 5.25 24.64
N GLY A 64 3.47 5.32 24.63
CA GLY A 64 2.62 4.16 24.45
C GLY A 64 1.20 4.54 24.08
N ALA A 65 0.44 3.55 23.62
CA ALA A 65 -0.95 3.66 23.21
C ALA A 65 -1.81 2.58 23.85
N ILE A 66 -3.09 2.93 24.03
CA ILE A 66 -4.18 2.05 24.49
C ILE A 66 -5.29 2.13 23.46
N ASP A 67 -5.60 1.00 22.83
CA ASP A 67 -6.70 0.89 21.88
C ASP A 67 -7.96 0.44 22.60
N TYR A 68 -9.09 1.06 22.26
CA TYR A 68 -10.37 0.79 22.90
C TYR A 68 -11.57 0.97 21.97
N TYR A 69 -12.68 0.36 22.37
CA TYR A 69 -14.00 0.47 21.73
C TYR A 69 -15.10 0.71 22.77
N GLY A 70 -16.30 1.04 22.32
CA GLY A 70 -17.51 1.13 23.17
C GLY A 70 -17.84 2.52 23.69
N GLY A 71 -17.06 3.55 23.31
CA GLY A 71 -17.39 4.94 23.58
C GLY A 71 -16.22 5.91 23.43
N VAL A 72 -16.43 7.12 23.96
CA VAL A 72 -15.48 8.23 23.86
C VAL A 72 -14.79 8.44 25.21
N VAL A 73 -13.48 8.66 25.17
CA VAL A 73 -12.68 8.99 26.37
C VAL A 73 -12.52 10.50 26.46
N ASP A 74 -13.08 11.09 27.51
CA ASP A 74 -13.03 12.53 27.77
C ASP A 74 -11.63 12.99 28.20
N SER A 75 -10.96 12.17 29.00
CA SER A 75 -9.57 12.41 29.38
C SER A 75 -8.85 11.10 29.71
N VAL A 76 -7.52 11.13 29.61
CA VAL A 76 -6.67 10.00 29.95
C VAL A 76 -5.46 10.46 30.76
N LEU A 77 -5.12 9.69 31.79
CA LEU A 77 -3.90 9.88 32.58
C LEU A 77 -2.99 8.66 32.44
N PHE A 78 -1.68 8.91 32.37
CA PHE A 78 -0.64 7.89 32.37
C PHE A 78 0.38 8.16 33.47
N ARG A 79 1.04 7.10 33.96
CA ARG A 79 2.30 7.20 34.69
C ARG A 79 3.18 6.00 34.42
N VAL A 80 4.50 6.17 34.44
CA VAL A 80 5.46 5.11 34.17
C VAL A 80 6.25 4.74 35.43
N LEU A 81 6.65 3.48 35.53
CA LEU A 81 7.62 3.01 36.52
C LEU A 81 9.01 3.11 35.90
N LEU A 82 9.76 4.16 36.24
CA LEU A 82 11.11 4.39 35.77
C LEU A 82 12.10 4.10 36.91
N LYS A 83 13.06 3.21 36.70
CA LYS A 83 14.08 2.85 37.71
C LYS A 83 13.47 2.51 39.09
N ASN A 84 12.42 1.70 39.09
CA ASN A 84 11.63 1.29 40.27
C ASN A 84 10.90 2.42 41.03
N LYS A 85 10.80 3.63 40.46
CA LYS A 85 10.03 4.74 41.03
C LYS A 85 8.90 5.15 40.09
N TRP A 86 7.67 5.22 40.63
CA TRP A 86 6.55 5.76 39.87
C TRP A 86 6.73 7.26 39.67
N LEU A 87 6.70 7.69 38.42
CA LEU A 87 6.60 9.10 38.11
C LEU A 87 5.17 9.61 38.40
N PRO A 88 4.98 10.95 38.54
CA PRO A 88 3.66 11.53 38.67
C PRO A 88 2.74 11.17 37.49
N TRP A 89 1.43 11.26 37.73
CA TRP A 89 0.45 11.14 36.65
C TRP A 89 0.54 12.34 35.71
N GLN A 90 0.47 12.07 34.41
CA GLN A 90 0.46 13.06 33.34
C GLN A 90 -0.74 12.83 32.42
N TYR A 91 -1.28 13.91 31.87
CA TYR A 91 -2.32 13.81 30.85
C TYR A 91 -1.75 13.23 29.55
N GLY A 92 -2.51 12.32 28.96
CA GLY A 92 -2.28 11.86 27.60
C GLY A 92 -3.21 12.55 26.61
N LYS A 93 -3.25 12.02 25.40
CA LYS A 93 -4.17 12.45 24.33
C LYS A 93 -5.06 11.31 23.88
N THR A 94 -6.22 11.64 23.35
CA THR A 94 -7.17 10.68 22.80
C THR A 94 -7.45 11.01 21.34
N PHE A 95 -7.61 9.97 20.54
CA PHE A 95 -7.96 10.02 19.12
C PHE A 95 -9.14 9.09 18.93
N HIS A 96 -10.11 9.51 18.14
CA HIS A 96 -11.33 8.73 17.92
C HIS A 96 -11.69 8.73 16.45
N ASP A 97 -11.74 7.54 15.88
CA ASP A 97 -12.28 7.32 14.56
C ASP A 97 -13.80 7.12 14.66
N LYS A 98 -14.54 8.07 14.10
CA LYS A 98 -16.01 8.04 14.13
C LYS A 98 -16.59 6.92 13.26
N ILE A 99 -15.85 6.45 12.26
CA ILE A 99 -16.34 5.46 11.30
C ILE A 99 -16.26 4.06 11.91
N SER A 100 -15.08 3.65 12.38
CA SER A 100 -14.92 2.35 13.04
C SER A 100 -15.40 2.31 14.49
N GLY A 101 -15.57 3.48 15.13
CA GLY A 101 -15.84 3.58 16.56
C GLY A 101 -14.62 3.26 17.44
N GLN A 102 -13.45 3.04 16.83
CA GLN A 102 -12.20 2.80 17.53
C GLN A 102 -11.67 4.09 18.17
N GLY A 103 -11.07 3.97 19.34
CA GLY A 103 -10.33 5.05 19.98
C GLY A 103 -8.93 4.62 20.38
N ILE A 104 -8.03 5.59 20.40
CA ILE A 104 -6.63 5.42 20.79
C ILE A 104 -6.29 6.47 21.84
N ALA A 105 -5.82 6.04 23.01
CA ALA A 105 -5.30 6.92 24.04
C ALA A 105 -3.78 6.78 24.13
N THR A 106 -3.04 7.89 24.12
CA THR A 106 -1.57 7.88 24.03
C THR A 106 -0.91 8.78 25.06
N PHE A 107 0.36 8.50 25.34
CA PHE A 107 1.28 9.47 25.94
C PHE A 107 2.60 9.44 25.19
N LEU A 108 3.28 10.59 25.14
CA LEU A 108 4.61 10.75 24.57
C LEU A 108 5.56 11.31 25.63
N ASN A 109 6.69 10.65 25.81
CA ASN A 109 7.84 11.14 26.57
C ASN A 109 9.07 10.28 26.24
N ASP A 110 10.21 10.92 25.98
CA ASP A 110 11.46 10.24 25.61
C ASP A 110 12.14 9.63 26.86
N TYR A 111 11.79 8.39 27.18
CA TYR A 111 12.42 7.63 28.26
C TYR A 111 13.56 6.78 27.71
N LYS A 112 14.78 7.32 27.80
CA LYS A 112 15.96 6.72 27.18
C LYS A 112 16.32 5.33 27.69
N GLU A 113 16.11 5.00 28.97
CA GLU A 113 16.27 3.64 29.50
C GLU A 113 15.47 3.45 30.81
N GLY A 114 15.03 2.21 31.07
CA GLY A 114 14.62 1.77 32.42
C GLY A 114 13.13 1.93 32.76
N VAL A 115 12.25 2.03 31.76
CA VAL A 115 10.79 1.90 31.99
C VAL A 115 10.45 0.43 32.13
N LYS A 116 9.80 0.09 33.25
CA LYS A 116 9.46 -1.30 33.58
C LYS A 116 7.99 -1.68 33.37
N LYS A 117 7.11 -0.68 33.43
CA LYS A 117 5.66 -0.79 33.23
C LYS A 117 5.06 0.61 33.21
N PHE A 118 3.83 0.72 32.75
CA PHE A 118 3.05 1.93 32.95
C PHE A 118 1.63 1.62 33.43
N GLN A 119 0.98 2.66 33.94
CA GLN A 119 -0.41 2.64 34.37
C GLN A 119 -1.19 3.70 33.62
N PHE A 120 -2.47 3.43 33.44
CA PHE A 120 -3.38 4.34 32.77
C PHE A 120 -4.72 4.45 33.52
N LYS A 121 -5.40 5.57 33.29
CA LYS A 121 -6.79 5.82 33.69
C LYS A 121 -7.52 6.47 32.52
N LEU A 122 -8.54 5.80 31.98
CA LEU A 122 -9.41 6.36 30.96
C LEU A 122 -10.73 6.75 31.62
N PHE A 123 -11.14 8.01 31.42
CA PHE A 123 -12.39 8.56 31.94
C PHE A 123 -13.42 8.61 30.80
N SER A 124 -14.53 7.89 30.95
CA SER A 124 -15.58 7.77 29.94
C SER A 124 -16.96 7.67 30.60
N ASN A 125 -18.00 8.08 29.87
CA ASN A 125 -19.40 7.92 30.28
C ASN A 125 -19.99 6.55 29.91
N SER A 126 -19.23 5.70 29.21
CA SER A 126 -19.62 4.34 28.85
C SER A 126 -18.55 3.32 29.23
N ILE A 127 -18.95 2.04 29.29
CA ILE A 127 -18.01 0.94 29.47
C ILE A 127 -17.17 0.80 28.20
N LEU A 128 -15.86 0.80 28.38
CA LEU A 128 -14.89 0.61 27.30
C LEU A 128 -14.37 -0.82 27.28
N THR A 129 -14.22 -1.36 26.09
CA THR A 129 -13.44 -2.58 25.85
C THR A 129 -12.02 -2.16 25.48
N ILE A 130 -11.05 -2.43 26.35
CA ILE A 130 -9.64 -2.21 26.03
C ILE A 130 -9.13 -3.42 25.27
N THR A 131 -8.69 -3.20 24.04
CA THR A 131 -8.29 -4.28 23.16
C THR A 131 -6.79 -4.48 23.15
N LYS A 132 -6.01 -3.40 23.23
CA LYS A 132 -4.54 -3.48 23.12
C LYS A 132 -3.78 -2.44 23.91
N ILE A 133 -2.53 -2.80 24.15
CA ILE A 133 -1.50 -1.92 24.68
C ILE A 133 -0.28 -2.01 23.77
N THR A 134 0.16 -0.86 23.28
CA THR A 134 1.31 -0.73 22.39
C THR A 134 2.35 0.20 23.02
N ILE A 135 3.63 -0.11 22.87
CA ILE A 135 4.73 0.79 23.26
C ILE A 135 5.38 1.40 22.02
N PHE A 136 5.69 2.69 22.08
CA PHE A 136 6.39 3.38 21.01
C PHE A 136 7.89 3.25 21.25
N LYS A 137 8.57 2.53 20.35
CA LYS A 137 10.02 2.39 20.40
C LYS A 137 10.69 3.66 19.86
N PRO A 138 11.86 4.02 20.41
CA PRO A 138 12.72 5.03 19.81
C PRO A 138 12.99 4.75 18.35
N TYR A 139 13.04 5.81 17.54
CA TYR A 139 13.38 5.68 16.13
C TYR A 139 14.75 4.99 15.98
N PHE A 140 14.80 3.89 15.23
CA PHE A 140 16.07 3.27 14.85
C PHE A 140 16.70 4.14 13.76
N GLU A 141 17.92 4.64 14.00
CA GLU A 141 18.69 5.29 12.94
C GLU A 141 18.88 4.31 11.78
N GLU A 142 18.28 4.62 10.64
CA GLU A 142 18.53 3.87 9.42
C GLU A 142 19.88 4.31 8.84
N THR A 143 20.75 3.35 8.57
CA THR A 143 22.01 3.61 7.88
C THR A 143 21.71 4.12 6.47
N LEU A 144 21.96 5.40 6.21
CA LEU A 144 21.84 6.01 4.90
C LEU A 144 22.97 5.49 3.99
N PRO A 145 22.68 4.76 2.89
CA PRO A 145 23.72 4.43 1.93
C PRO A 145 23.97 5.60 0.96
N LEU A 146 25.06 5.46 0.18
CA LEU A 146 25.61 6.45 -0.74
C LEU A 146 24.56 7.12 -1.64
N ASN A 147 24.78 8.42 -1.91
CA ASN A 147 24.05 9.23 -2.88
C ASN A 147 23.84 8.46 -4.20
N ARG A 148 22.62 7.97 -4.41
CA ARG A 148 22.11 7.58 -5.73
C ARG A 148 21.25 8.72 -6.23
N THR A 149 21.37 9.06 -7.50
CA THR A 149 20.50 10.07 -8.10
C THR A 149 19.26 9.36 -8.64
N LEU A 150 18.08 9.84 -8.24
CA LEU A 150 16.81 9.43 -8.86
C LEU A 150 16.86 9.78 -10.35
N LYS A 151 16.86 8.77 -11.21
CA LYS A 151 16.71 8.96 -12.66
C LYS A 151 15.24 8.72 -12.99
N SER A 152 14.54 9.78 -13.36
CA SER A 152 13.20 9.65 -13.94
C SER A 152 13.32 9.06 -15.35
N VAL A 153 12.60 7.98 -15.62
CA VAL A 153 12.48 7.42 -16.97
C VAL A 153 11.30 8.10 -17.68
N ASP A 154 11.30 8.09 -19.02
CA ASP A 154 10.14 8.54 -19.79
C ASP A 154 8.93 7.64 -19.46
N ALA A 155 7.84 8.26 -19.01
CA ALA A 155 6.72 7.55 -18.40
C ALA A 155 5.46 7.71 -19.25
N HIS A 156 5.06 6.63 -19.93
CA HIS A 156 3.80 6.56 -20.68
C HIS A 156 2.58 6.24 -19.82
N ILE A 157 2.77 5.67 -18.63
CA ILE A 157 1.71 5.48 -17.64
C ILE A 157 1.38 6.85 -17.05
N GLN A 158 0.14 7.29 -17.29
CA GLN A 158 -0.35 8.54 -16.72
C GLN A 158 -0.38 8.46 -15.20
N LYS A 159 0.10 9.52 -14.54
CA LYS A 159 -0.06 9.70 -13.09
C LYS A 159 -1.55 9.65 -12.77
N PRO A 160 -2.02 8.75 -11.88
CA PRO A 160 -3.42 8.72 -11.50
C PRO A 160 -3.82 10.03 -10.81
N ARG A 161 -5.11 10.33 -10.73
CA ARG A 161 -5.59 11.47 -9.95
C ARG A 161 -5.24 11.24 -8.48
N ILE A 162 -4.49 12.17 -7.90
CA ILE A 162 -4.12 12.17 -6.49
C ILE A 162 -4.76 13.39 -5.85
N ILE A 163 -5.55 13.16 -4.80
CA ILE A 163 -6.07 14.21 -3.92
C ILE A 163 -4.88 14.75 -3.14
N SER A 164 -4.52 15.99 -3.46
CA SER A 164 -3.37 16.67 -2.87
C SER A 164 -3.56 16.94 -1.39
N ARG A 165 -2.45 17.20 -0.71
CA ARG A 165 -2.44 17.63 0.70
C ARG A 165 -3.33 18.83 0.97
N GLU A 166 -3.39 19.78 0.04
CA GLU A 166 -4.27 20.95 0.17
C GLU A 166 -5.75 20.55 0.06
N GLU A 167 -6.10 19.72 -0.92
CA GLU A 167 -7.49 19.27 -1.13
C GLU A 167 -8.05 18.54 0.08
N TRP A 168 -7.29 17.61 0.69
CA TRP A 168 -7.74 16.93 1.90
C TRP A 168 -7.47 17.72 3.18
N GLY A 169 -6.90 18.93 3.13
CA GLY A 169 -6.73 19.80 4.30
C GLY A 169 -5.68 19.29 5.29
N ALA A 170 -4.52 18.90 4.78
CA ALA A 170 -3.38 18.43 5.57
C ALA A 170 -2.82 19.49 6.50
N ALA A 171 -2.51 19.10 7.74
CA ALA A 171 -1.62 19.87 8.58
C ALA A 171 -0.20 19.93 7.95
N PRO A 172 0.57 21.01 8.20
CA PRO A 172 1.97 21.06 7.82
C PRO A 172 2.80 20.02 8.62
N PRO A 173 3.95 19.58 8.10
CA PRO A 173 4.89 18.79 8.90
C PRO A 173 5.35 19.56 10.15
N LYS A 174 5.70 18.83 11.22
CA LYS A 174 6.17 19.43 12.48
C LYS A 174 7.56 20.07 12.35
N TYR A 175 8.38 19.55 11.44
CA TYR A 175 9.75 20.00 11.15
C TYR A 175 10.15 19.62 9.72
N ASP A 176 11.31 20.07 9.27
CA ASP A 176 11.78 19.85 7.90
C ASP A 176 11.91 18.37 7.56
N TYR A 177 11.58 18.04 6.31
CA TYR A 177 11.68 16.68 5.82
C TYR A 177 13.12 16.26 5.57
N THR A 178 13.40 14.98 5.83
CA THR A 178 14.60 14.32 5.33
C THR A 178 14.39 13.88 3.88
N ASN A 179 15.34 14.23 3.01
CA ASN A 179 15.31 13.82 1.60
C ASN A 179 15.33 12.29 1.46
N HIS A 180 14.53 11.76 0.54
CA HIS A 180 14.53 10.35 0.18
C HIS A 180 15.54 10.11 -0.95
N PRO A 181 16.68 9.44 -0.69
CA PRO A 181 17.82 9.47 -1.62
C PRO A 181 17.60 8.63 -2.89
N TYR A 182 16.87 7.52 -2.82
CA TYR A 182 16.58 6.63 -3.95
C TYR A 182 15.35 5.79 -3.64
N PHE A 183 14.83 5.03 -4.63
CA PHE A 183 13.79 4.03 -4.41
C PHE A 183 14.31 2.66 -4.86
N ASP A 184 14.07 1.63 -4.05
CA ASP A 184 14.34 0.21 -4.36
C ASP A 184 13.32 -0.76 -3.71
N LYS A 185 12.33 -0.23 -2.99
CA LYS A 185 11.30 -0.97 -2.26
C LYS A 185 9.95 -0.30 -2.44
N LEU A 186 8.92 -1.13 -2.48
CA LEU A 186 7.52 -0.72 -2.51
C LEU A 186 6.79 -1.49 -1.43
N THR A 187 5.93 -0.84 -0.64
CA THR A 187 5.20 -1.51 0.43
C THR A 187 3.72 -1.17 0.42
N LEU A 188 2.87 -2.19 0.42
CA LEU A 188 1.44 -2.05 0.68
C LEU A 188 1.15 -2.30 2.16
N HIS A 189 0.47 -1.34 2.77
CA HIS A 189 -0.04 -1.35 4.13
C HIS A 189 -1.56 -1.35 4.13
N HIS A 190 -2.18 -1.68 5.26
CA HIS A 190 -3.54 -1.23 5.58
C HIS A 190 -3.53 -0.22 6.72
N ALA A 191 -4.61 0.51 6.92
CA ALA A 191 -4.72 1.43 8.05
C ALA A 191 -5.02 0.69 9.36
N ALA A 192 -5.59 -0.52 9.28
CA ALA A 192 -6.08 -1.30 10.43
C ALA A 192 -7.14 -0.52 11.26
N CYS A 193 -7.80 0.45 10.64
CA CYS A 193 -8.89 1.26 11.15
C CYS A 193 -9.47 2.06 9.97
N CYS A 194 -10.38 3.00 10.25
CA CYS A 194 -10.51 4.21 9.42
C CYS A 194 -10.84 3.91 7.95
N GLY A 195 -11.67 2.89 7.71
CA GLY A 195 -12.16 2.57 6.37
C GLY A 195 -13.03 3.71 5.84
N ALA A 196 -13.00 3.90 4.52
CA ALA A 196 -13.79 4.95 3.86
C ALA A 196 -14.36 4.44 2.55
N GLU A 197 -15.66 4.66 2.33
CA GLU A 197 -16.41 4.22 1.14
C GLU A 197 -16.58 5.33 0.10
N ASN A 198 -16.17 6.56 0.41
CA ASN A 198 -16.23 7.72 -0.46
C ASN A 198 -15.16 8.76 -0.12
N ILE A 199 -15.08 9.81 -0.95
CA ILE A 199 -14.04 10.83 -0.85
C ILE A 199 -14.10 11.65 0.45
N ASP A 200 -15.30 11.96 0.95
CA ASP A 200 -15.46 12.79 2.15
C ASP A 200 -15.02 12.02 3.40
N GLU A 201 -15.43 10.75 3.51
CA GLU A 201 -14.96 9.82 4.53
C GLU A 201 -13.44 9.61 4.44
N GLY A 202 -12.91 9.47 3.23
CA GLY A 202 -11.48 9.24 3.03
C GLY A 202 -10.64 10.45 3.44
N MET A 203 -11.09 11.68 3.13
CA MET A 203 -10.43 12.89 3.64
C MET A 203 -10.49 12.98 5.17
N GLU A 204 -11.62 12.62 5.81
CA GLU A 204 -11.71 12.58 7.28
C GLU A 204 -10.77 11.54 7.88
N ALA A 205 -10.75 10.32 7.34
CA ALA A 205 -9.87 9.24 7.79
C ALA A 205 -8.39 9.62 7.66
N VAL A 206 -7.97 10.19 6.52
CA VAL A 206 -6.57 10.61 6.31
C VAL A 206 -6.15 11.72 7.28
N ARG A 207 -7.03 12.68 7.58
CA ARG A 207 -6.78 13.69 8.63
C ARG A 207 -6.63 13.06 10.01
N GLY A 208 -7.51 12.11 10.37
CA GLY A 208 -7.42 11.38 11.64
C GLY A 208 -6.12 10.60 11.79
N ILE A 209 -5.70 9.90 10.73
CA ILE A 209 -4.43 9.19 10.66
C ILE A 209 -3.25 10.16 10.82
N GLN A 210 -3.27 11.32 10.13
CA GLN A 210 -2.24 12.35 10.28
C GLN A 210 -2.17 12.89 11.71
N ASP A 211 -3.31 13.21 12.30
CA ASP A 211 -3.40 13.75 13.66
C ASP A 211 -2.85 12.75 14.67
N PHE A 212 -3.24 11.48 14.59
CA PHE A 212 -2.65 10.43 15.42
C PHE A 212 -1.14 10.31 15.21
N HIS A 213 -0.65 10.25 13.96
CA HIS A 213 0.78 10.14 13.70
C HIS A 213 1.58 11.32 14.26
N GLN A 214 1.11 12.55 14.06
CA GLN A 214 1.82 13.74 14.53
C GLN A 214 1.67 13.97 16.03
N ASN A 215 0.46 13.90 16.54
CA ASN A 215 0.11 14.37 17.87
C ASN A 215 0.00 13.25 18.89
N GLY A 216 -0.22 12.00 18.46
CA GLY A 216 -0.31 10.81 19.30
C GLY A 216 0.96 9.97 19.30
N ARG A 217 1.53 9.69 18.12
CA ARG A 217 2.79 8.93 17.96
C ARG A 217 4.04 9.82 17.95
N GLY A 218 3.91 11.10 17.63
CA GLY A 218 5.00 12.08 17.67
C GLY A 218 5.85 12.15 16.41
N TRP A 219 5.37 11.60 15.29
CA TRP A 219 6.06 11.67 14.00
C TRP A 219 5.99 13.08 13.38
N ASN A 220 6.89 13.35 12.45
CA ASN A 220 6.89 14.61 11.70
C ASN A 220 5.56 14.87 10.97
N ASP A 221 5.05 13.81 10.35
CA ASP A 221 3.84 13.81 9.54
C ASP A 221 3.30 12.38 9.41
N ILE A 222 2.17 12.21 8.72
CA ILE A 222 1.62 10.92 8.32
C ILE A 222 2.71 9.97 7.79
N GLY A 223 2.76 8.71 8.24
CA GLY A 223 3.90 7.82 7.94
C GLY A 223 4.03 7.39 6.48
N TYR A 224 2.92 7.34 5.75
CA TYR A 224 2.82 6.81 4.38
C TYR A 224 3.00 7.91 3.31
N HIS A 225 3.36 7.50 2.08
CA HIS A 225 3.46 8.42 0.94
C HIS A 225 2.11 8.58 0.24
N PHE A 226 1.34 7.49 0.16
CA PHE A 226 -0.02 7.51 -0.39
C PHE A 226 -0.98 6.70 0.46
N LEU A 227 -2.25 7.06 0.42
CA LEU A 227 -3.35 6.29 1.01
C LEU A 227 -4.43 6.05 -0.04
N VAL A 228 -5.13 4.94 0.03
CA VAL A 228 -6.18 4.58 -0.96
C VAL A 228 -7.44 4.12 -0.22
N ASP A 229 -8.58 4.76 -0.49
CA ASP A 229 -9.86 4.36 0.09
C ASP A 229 -10.56 3.24 -0.70
N ARG A 230 -11.72 2.77 -0.21
CA ARG A 230 -12.50 1.70 -0.83
C ARG A 230 -13.18 2.14 -2.14
N ALA A 231 -13.37 3.42 -2.35
CA ALA A 231 -13.86 3.99 -3.62
C ALA A 231 -12.75 4.13 -4.68
N GLY A 232 -11.48 3.92 -4.33
CA GLY A 232 -10.34 4.06 -5.23
C GLY A 232 -9.78 5.48 -5.30
N ASN A 233 -10.18 6.39 -4.40
CA ASN A 233 -9.51 7.68 -4.32
C ASN A 233 -8.11 7.52 -3.71
N ILE A 234 -7.13 8.20 -4.29
CA ILE A 234 -5.74 8.18 -3.84
C ILE A 234 -5.44 9.52 -3.17
N TYR A 235 -4.96 9.49 -1.93
CA TYR A 235 -4.62 10.66 -1.13
C TYR A 235 -3.11 10.79 -1.01
N GLN A 236 -2.59 11.99 -1.19
CA GLN A 236 -1.18 12.30 -0.98
C GLN A 236 -0.87 12.36 0.52
N GLY A 237 -0.01 11.47 1.01
CA GLY A 237 0.60 11.54 2.33
C GLY A 237 1.86 12.41 2.29
N ARG A 238 3.00 11.84 2.69
CA ARG A 238 4.31 12.47 2.47
C ARG A 238 4.63 12.54 0.97
N PRO A 239 5.31 13.61 0.49
CA PRO A 239 5.92 13.60 -0.84
C PRO A 239 6.79 12.35 -1.02
N GLU A 240 6.72 11.68 -2.18
CA GLU A 240 7.52 10.48 -2.43
C GLU A 240 9.04 10.74 -2.35
N THR A 241 9.47 11.98 -2.58
CA THR A 241 10.86 12.42 -2.46
C THR A 241 11.34 12.67 -1.03
N VAL A 242 10.51 12.45 -0.01
CA VAL A 242 10.90 12.57 1.40
C VAL A 242 10.76 11.25 2.14
N LEU A 243 11.62 11.00 3.13
CA LEU A 243 11.66 9.73 3.83
C LEU A 243 10.33 9.43 4.55
N GLY A 244 9.82 8.23 4.34
CA GLY A 244 8.64 7.70 5.02
C GLY A 244 8.87 7.39 6.51
N ALA A 245 7.81 6.98 7.20
CA ALA A 245 7.88 6.43 8.56
C ALA A 245 6.87 5.29 8.72
N HIS A 246 6.84 4.36 7.76
CA HIS A 246 5.82 3.32 7.65
C HIS A 246 6.38 1.89 7.85
N VAL A 247 7.68 1.65 7.66
CA VAL A 247 8.34 0.38 8.02
C VAL A 247 9.61 0.69 8.82
N GLY A 248 9.53 0.61 10.15
CA GLY A 248 10.67 0.91 11.02
C GLY A 248 11.89 0.04 10.69
N GLY A 249 13.01 0.65 10.31
CA GLY A 249 14.23 -0.06 9.89
C GLY A 249 14.30 -0.37 8.39
N ALA A 250 13.26 -0.02 7.62
CA ALA A 250 13.24 -0.18 6.16
C ALA A 250 12.49 0.94 5.42
N ASN A 251 12.47 2.17 5.96
CA ASN A 251 11.88 3.33 5.29
C ASN A 251 12.74 3.83 4.13
N THR A 252 14.07 3.78 4.27
CA THR A 252 15.01 4.23 3.25
C THR A 252 14.91 3.32 2.04
N GLY A 253 14.68 3.93 0.88
CA GLY A 253 14.42 3.19 -0.36
C GLY A 253 12.94 2.85 -0.60
N ASN A 254 12.04 3.13 0.35
CA ASN A 254 10.72 2.49 0.40
C ASN A 254 9.53 3.43 0.26
N ILE A 255 8.79 3.28 -0.84
CA ILE A 255 7.51 3.98 -1.04
C ILE A 255 6.36 3.14 -0.46
N GLY A 256 5.83 3.61 0.66
CA GLY A 256 4.65 3.04 1.34
C GLY A 256 3.32 3.61 0.85
N VAL A 257 2.40 2.71 0.48
CA VAL A 257 0.99 2.98 0.17
C VAL A 257 0.11 2.29 1.23
N CYS A 258 -0.88 2.98 1.78
CA CYS A 258 -1.78 2.42 2.80
C CYS A 258 -3.23 2.33 2.30
N ILE A 259 -3.80 1.13 2.23
CA ILE A 259 -5.24 0.96 1.98
C ILE A 259 -6.04 1.27 3.26
N LEU A 260 -6.98 2.21 3.18
CA LEU A 260 -7.83 2.58 4.32
C LEU A 260 -8.80 1.45 4.63
N GLY A 261 -8.92 1.10 5.92
CA GLY A 261 -9.73 -0.01 6.38
C GLY A 261 -8.95 -1.08 7.14
N CYS A 262 -9.67 -2.12 7.54
CA CYS A 262 -9.18 -3.19 8.38
C CYS A 262 -9.50 -4.55 7.73
N TYR A 263 -8.44 -5.29 7.38
CA TYR A 263 -8.46 -6.42 6.43
C TYR A 263 -7.87 -7.74 6.99
N HIS A 264 -7.96 -8.03 8.27
CA HIS A 264 -7.31 -9.22 8.85
C HIS A 264 -8.24 -9.98 9.83
N PRO A 265 -9.20 -10.73 9.28
CA PRO A 265 -10.00 -11.66 10.07
C PRO A 265 -9.09 -12.72 10.75
N PRO A 266 -9.48 -13.32 11.89
CA PRO A 266 -10.85 -13.41 12.44
C PRO A 266 -11.23 -12.26 13.37
N GLU A 267 -10.43 -11.21 13.45
CA GLU A 267 -10.74 -10.06 14.29
C GLU A 267 -12.16 -9.50 14.09
N ALA A 268 -12.85 -9.29 15.20
CA ALA A 268 -14.12 -8.58 15.23
C ALA A 268 -13.96 -7.15 14.66
N ASN A 269 -14.81 -6.81 13.69
CA ASN A 269 -14.85 -5.52 12.98
C ASN A 269 -13.66 -5.28 12.02
N CYS A 270 -12.88 -6.30 11.70
CA CYS A 270 -11.76 -6.21 10.76
C CYS A 270 -11.83 -7.27 9.65
N ASN A 271 -13.01 -7.38 9.05
CA ASN A 271 -13.34 -8.41 8.07
C ASN A 271 -13.50 -7.85 6.65
N GLN A 272 -13.06 -6.61 6.41
CA GLN A 272 -13.21 -5.98 5.11
C GLN A 272 -12.39 -6.72 4.05
N THR A 273 -12.87 -6.72 2.81
CA THR A 273 -12.18 -7.27 1.64
C THR A 273 -11.79 -6.15 0.69
N MET A 274 -10.68 -6.30 -0.04
CA MET A 274 -10.22 -5.28 -1.00
C MET A 274 -11.28 -5.08 -2.10
N SER A 275 -11.74 -3.84 -2.29
CA SER A 275 -12.66 -3.52 -3.38
C SER A 275 -11.95 -3.52 -4.73
N LEU A 276 -12.69 -3.73 -5.81
CA LEU A 276 -12.14 -3.70 -7.17
C LEU A 276 -11.56 -2.33 -7.52
N THR A 277 -12.21 -1.25 -7.08
CA THR A 277 -11.79 0.15 -7.29
C THR A 277 -10.52 0.51 -6.53
N SER A 278 -10.36 0.07 -5.26
CA SER A 278 -9.10 0.22 -4.54
C SER A 278 -7.98 -0.54 -5.24
N ARG A 279 -8.25 -1.79 -5.63
CA ARG A 279 -7.26 -2.64 -6.29
C ARG A 279 -6.76 -2.01 -7.59
N ASP A 280 -7.68 -1.58 -8.46
CA ASP A 280 -7.35 -0.90 -9.72
C ASP A 280 -6.51 0.37 -9.48
N SER A 281 -6.86 1.16 -8.46
CA SER A 281 -6.12 2.38 -8.11
C SER A 281 -4.73 2.08 -7.56
N ILE A 282 -4.59 1.04 -6.73
CA ILE A 282 -3.30 0.56 -6.21
C ILE A 282 -2.41 0.07 -7.36
N VAL A 283 -2.95 -0.72 -8.30
CA VAL A 283 -2.22 -1.19 -9.48
C VAL A 283 -1.74 0.00 -10.32
N LYS A 284 -2.62 0.93 -10.67
CA LYS A 284 -2.27 2.13 -11.45
C LYS A 284 -1.22 3.00 -10.75
N LEU A 285 -1.36 3.19 -9.44
CA LEU A 285 -0.41 3.96 -8.63
C LEU A 285 0.97 3.32 -8.61
N PHE A 286 1.07 2.02 -8.29
CA PHE A 286 2.35 1.33 -8.27
C PHE A 286 2.95 1.16 -9.66
N ALA A 287 2.14 1.06 -10.72
CA ALA A 287 2.63 1.01 -12.09
C ALA A 287 3.27 2.35 -12.51
N TRP A 288 2.60 3.47 -12.18
CA TRP A 288 3.15 4.82 -12.38
C TRP A 288 4.44 5.03 -11.58
N ILE A 289 4.45 4.71 -10.28
CA ILE A 289 5.65 4.79 -9.42
C ILE A 289 6.78 3.95 -10.00
N SER A 290 6.49 2.70 -10.35
CA SER A 290 7.49 1.77 -10.88
C SER A 290 8.09 2.27 -12.19
N GLN A 291 7.29 2.85 -13.07
CA GLN A 291 7.81 3.39 -14.33
C GLN A 291 8.63 4.66 -14.12
N ILE A 292 8.09 5.65 -13.40
CA ILE A 292 8.76 6.94 -13.17
C ILE A 292 10.11 6.73 -12.50
N TYR A 293 10.18 5.80 -11.55
CA TYR A 293 11.38 5.58 -10.74
C TYR A 293 12.18 4.32 -11.12
N GLY A 294 11.81 3.64 -12.21
CA GLY A 294 12.51 2.44 -12.70
C GLY A 294 12.55 1.27 -11.71
N GLN A 295 11.48 1.07 -10.95
CA GLN A 295 11.36 -0.02 -9.98
C GLN A 295 10.85 -1.29 -10.65
N ASP A 296 11.42 -2.43 -10.29
CA ASP A 296 10.87 -3.74 -10.63
C ASP A 296 9.61 -3.97 -9.78
N PRO A 297 8.41 -4.16 -10.37
CA PRO A 297 7.19 -4.41 -9.60
C PRO A 297 7.29 -5.59 -8.63
N ASN A 298 8.20 -6.55 -8.86
CA ASN A 298 8.42 -7.68 -7.96
C ASN A 298 8.92 -7.30 -6.57
N VAL A 299 9.45 -6.08 -6.38
CA VAL A 299 9.88 -5.58 -5.06
C VAL A 299 8.71 -5.12 -4.18
N LEU A 300 7.47 -5.13 -4.68
CA LEU A 300 6.27 -4.80 -3.91
C LEU A 300 6.03 -5.84 -2.82
N LEU A 301 6.16 -5.46 -1.56
CA LEU A 301 5.93 -6.30 -0.39
C LEU A 301 4.73 -5.82 0.43
N GLY A 302 4.17 -6.70 1.26
CA GLY A 302 3.36 -6.29 2.40
C GLY A 302 4.24 -5.93 3.58
N HIS A 303 3.77 -5.09 4.51
CA HIS A 303 4.56 -4.74 5.70
C HIS A 303 5.04 -5.98 6.48
N ARG A 304 4.20 -7.01 6.61
CA ARG A 304 4.55 -8.27 7.26
C ARG A 304 5.74 -9.01 6.65
N ASP A 305 6.05 -8.78 5.37
CA ASP A 305 7.12 -9.48 4.66
C ASP A 305 8.53 -9.02 5.07
N TYR A 306 8.66 -7.90 5.80
CA TYR A 306 9.96 -7.38 6.24
C TYR A 306 10.49 -8.10 7.48
N PHE A 307 9.81 -7.96 8.62
CA PHE A 307 10.27 -8.49 9.91
C PHE A 307 9.29 -9.49 10.55
N GLY A 308 8.13 -9.73 9.95
CA GLY A 308 7.12 -10.65 10.48
C GLY A 308 6.48 -10.22 11.80
N THR A 309 6.59 -8.94 12.17
CA THR A 309 6.13 -8.40 13.46
C THR A 309 4.76 -7.73 13.44
N THR A 310 4.12 -7.67 12.27
CA THR A 310 2.81 -7.03 12.06
C THR A 310 1.91 -7.94 11.22
N ALA A 311 0.59 -7.82 11.39
CA ALA A 311 -0.39 -8.43 10.49
C ALA A 311 -0.60 -7.61 9.21
N CYS A 312 -0.10 -6.38 9.11
CA CYS A 312 -0.27 -5.50 7.96
C CYS A 312 0.34 -6.12 6.66
N PRO A 313 -0.33 -6.06 5.48
CA PRO A 313 -1.56 -5.35 5.14
C PRO A 313 -2.86 -6.14 5.39
N GLY A 314 -2.77 -7.25 6.11
CA GLY A 314 -3.89 -8.09 6.52
C GLY A 314 -4.19 -9.27 5.58
N ASP A 315 -4.85 -10.28 6.13
CA ASP A 315 -5.08 -11.57 5.46
C ASP A 315 -6.03 -11.49 4.26
N ASN A 316 -6.88 -10.46 4.21
CA ASN A 316 -7.76 -10.18 3.07
C ASN A 316 -7.10 -9.28 2.01
N VAL A 317 -5.84 -8.87 2.18
CA VAL A 317 -5.08 -8.05 1.21
C VAL A 317 -3.81 -8.75 0.75
N TRP A 318 -3.05 -9.33 1.68
CA TRP A 318 -1.75 -9.93 1.43
C TRP A 318 -1.75 -10.98 0.30
N PRO A 319 -2.75 -11.90 0.19
CA PRO A 319 -2.80 -12.88 -0.91
C PRO A 319 -2.89 -12.26 -2.32
N TYR A 320 -3.36 -11.01 -2.43
CA TYR A 320 -3.49 -10.32 -3.72
C TYR A 320 -2.18 -9.70 -4.22
N LEU A 321 -1.12 -9.63 -3.39
CA LEU A 321 0.14 -8.98 -3.77
C LEU A 321 0.75 -9.60 -5.04
N SER A 322 0.71 -10.93 -5.19
CA SER A 322 1.21 -11.60 -6.40
C SER A 322 0.44 -11.18 -7.65
N GLY A 323 -0.89 -11.14 -7.57
CA GLY A 323 -1.75 -10.68 -8.66
C GLY A 323 -1.54 -9.20 -8.97
N ILE A 324 -1.35 -8.35 -7.95
CA ILE A 324 -1.07 -6.92 -8.14
C ILE A 324 0.26 -6.74 -8.88
N ARG A 325 1.32 -7.49 -8.54
CA ARG A 325 2.60 -7.46 -9.26
C ARG A 325 2.43 -7.83 -10.74
N SER A 326 1.69 -8.92 -11.01
CA SER A 326 1.41 -9.35 -12.38
C SER A 326 0.66 -8.28 -13.18
N ASP A 327 -0.38 -7.68 -12.59
CA ASP A 327 -1.18 -6.65 -13.26
C ASP A 327 -0.39 -5.36 -13.49
N ILE A 328 0.53 -5.00 -12.60
CA ILE A 328 1.44 -3.86 -12.81
C ILE A 328 2.33 -4.12 -14.02
N ILE A 329 2.94 -5.32 -14.09
CA ILE A 329 3.79 -5.72 -15.22
C ILE A 329 2.97 -5.72 -16.51
N GLU A 330 1.77 -6.32 -16.49
CA GLU A 330 0.87 -6.33 -17.64
C GLU A 330 0.48 -4.91 -18.07
N LEU A 331 0.17 -4.00 -17.13
CA LEU A 331 -0.19 -2.62 -17.46
C LEU A 331 0.98 -1.86 -18.10
N GLN A 332 2.19 -2.04 -17.57
CA GLN A 332 3.42 -1.47 -18.15
C GLN A 332 3.65 -2.00 -19.57
N GLU A 333 3.49 -3.30 -19.75
CA GLU A 333 3.66 -4.01 -21.01
C GLU A 333 2.56 -3.73 -22.05
N THR A 334 1.32 -3.53 -21.63
CA THR A 334 0.15 -3.34 -22.53
C THR A 334 0.16 -1.95 -23.13
N ILE A 335 0.57 -0.94 -22.36
CA ILE A 335 0.70 0.42 -22.89
C ILE A 335 1.88 0.53 -23.86
N GLU A 336 2.95 -0.26 -23.67
CA GLU A 336 4.03 -0.42 -24.67
C GLU A 336 3.57 -1.14 -25.96
N LEU A 337 2.45 -1.85 -25.91
CA LEU A 337 1.97 -2.74 -26.98
C LEU A 337 0.78 -2.21 -27.78
N ASN A 338 0.26 -1.02 -27.48
CA ASN A 338 -0.89 -0.45 -28.19
C ASN A 338 -0.53 0.10 -29.58
N PHE A 339 0.17 -0.70 -30.40
CA PHE A 339 0.34 -0.44 -31.82
C PHE A 339 -0.61 -1.33 -32.63
N GLN A 340 -1.43 -0.71 -33.47
CA GLN A 340 -2.22 -1.46 -34.45
C GLN A 340 -1.34 -1.74 -35.67
N PHE A 341 -0.68 -2.91 -35.72
CA PHE A 341 0.04 -3.31 -36.94
C PHE A 341 -0.98 -3.72 -38.01
N THR A 342 -1.00 -3.02 -39.13
CA THR A 342 -1.79 -3.43 -40.30
C THR A 342 -0.89 -3.64 -41.51
N ALA A 343 -1.22 -4.66 -42.30
CA ALA A 343 -0.54 -4.97 -43.55
C ALA A 343 -1.59 -4.93 -44.66
N TYR A 344 -1.53 -3.91 -45.53
CA TYR A 344 -2.47 -3.75 -46.64
C TYR A 344 -1.78 -3.27 -47.94
N PRO A 345 -2.35 -3.57 -49.12
CA PRO A 345 -3.36 -4.61 -49.31
C PRO A 345 -2.77 -5.99 -49.01
N ASN A 346 -3.59 -6.99 -48.70
CA ASN A 346 -3.16 -8.38 -48.61
C ASN A 346 -4.30 -9.24 -49.19
N PRO A 347 -4.14 -9.81 -50.40
CA PRO A 347 -2.91 -9.93 -51.20
C PRO A 347 -2.41 -8.61 -51.84
N PHE A 348 -1.15 -8.54 -52.25
CA PHE A 348 -0.55 -7.38 -52.95
C PHE A 348 0.19 -7.77 -54.24
N ILE A 349 0.35 -6.82 -55.18
CA ILE A 349 1.06 -7.02 -56.47
C ILE A 349 2.35 -6.19 -56.52
N PHE A 350 2.24 -4.87 -56.28
CA PHE A 350 3.37 -3.94 -56.43
C PHE A 350 4.00 -3.51 -55.12
N LYS A 351 3.17 -3.35 -54.08
CA LYS A 351 3.59 -2.74 -52.83
C LYS A 351 2.73 -3.26 -51.69
N GLN A 352 3.39 -3.73 -50.65
CA GLN A 352 2.82 -4.00 -49.35
C GLN A 352 3.09 -2.80 -48.45
N THR A 353 2.06 -2.23 -47.85
CA THR A 353 2.17 -1.15 -46.87
C THR A 353 1.96 -1.71 -45.47
N PHE A 354 2.76 -1.20 -44.54
CA PHE A 354 2.73 -1.49 -43.11
C PHE A 354 2.41 -0.20 -42.37
N GLN A 355 1.46 -0.25 -41.46
CA GLN A 355 1.11 0.92 -40.64
C GLN A 355 1.18 0.56 -39.17
N TYR A 356 1.76 1.47 -38.39
CA TYR A 356 1.82 1.45 -36.94
C TYR A 356 1.25 2.76 -36.42
N ASP A 357 0.49 2.69 -35.33
CA ASP A 357 0.20 3.84 -34.49
C ASP A 357 1.09 3.73 -33.25
N LEU A 358 2.06 4.63 -33.09
CA LEU A 358 2.96 4.60 -31.94
C LEU A 358 2.48 5.59 -30.90
N ASN A 359 2.22 5.10 -29.70
CA ASN A 359 1.80 5.87 -28.55
C ASN A 359 2.97 6.32 -27.64
N ALA A 360 4.19 5.84 -27.91
CA ALA A 360 5.45 6.27 -27.30
C ALA A 360 6.62 6.10 -28.30
N SER A 361 7.79 6.68 -28.03
CA SER A 361 8.98 6.49 -28.86
C SER A 361 9.44 5.03 -28.79
N ALA A 362 9.81 4.43 -29.92
CA ALA A 362 10.15 3.01 -29.98
C ALA A 362 11.15 2.67 -31.08
N HIS A 363 11.99 1.67 -30.81
CA HIS A 363 12.86 1.07 -31.83
C HIS A 363 12.06 0.03 -32.64
N ILE A 364 11.96 0.24 -33.95
CA ILE A 364 11.22 -0.66 -34.85
C ILE A 364 12.19 -1.45 -35.72
N LEU A 365 12.05 -2.77 -35.70
CA LEU A 365 12.73 -3.69 -36.60
C LEU A 365 11.71 -4.50 -37.41
N ILE A 366 11.71 -4.35 -38.73
CA ILE A 366 10.82 -5.09 -39.64
C ILE A 366 11.67 -5.95 -40.57
N ASN A 367 11.50 -7.27 -40.43
CA ASN A 367 12.13 -8.26 -41.30
C ASN A 367 11.07 -9.03 -42.08
N ILE A 368 11.40 -9.39 -43.32
CA ILE A 368 10.54 -10.20 -44.19
C ILE A 368 11.23 -11.54 -44.41
N TYR A 369 10.44 -12.60 -44.31
CA TYR A 369 10.88 -13.98 -44.45
C TYR A 369 10.06 -14.70 -45.52
N ASP A 370 10.69 -15.62 -46.22
CA ASP A 370 9.99 -16.55 -47.11
C ASP A 370 9.36 -17.71 -46.32
N LEU A 371 8.69 -18.63 -47.04
CA LEU A 371 8.01 -19.78 -46.45
C LEU A 371 8.95 -20.78 -45.76
N LEU A 372 10.26 -20.73 -46.06
CA LEU A 372 11.29 -21.56 -45.43
C LEU A 372 11.92 -20.86 -44.21
N GLY A 373 11.44 -19.66 -43.84
CA GLY A 373 11.98 -18.88 -42.73
C GLY A 373 13.30 -18.17 -43.04
N ARG A 374 13.70 -18.07 -44.31
CA ARG A 374 14.90 -17.32 -44.70
C ARG A 374 14.57 -15.84 -44.78
N LYS A 375 15.41 -14.98 -44.19
CA LYS A 375 15.24 -13.53 -44.24
C LYS A 375 15.55 -13.04 -45.66
N VAL A 376 14.56 -12.45 -46.33
CA VAL A 376 14.68 -11.94 -47.71
C VAL A 376 14.90 -10.44 -47.78
N ARG A 377 14.42 -9.70 -46.77
CA ARG A 377 14.54 -8.23 -46.70
C ARG A 377 14.49 -7.75 -45.25
N MET A 378 15.25 -6.70 -44.95
CA MET A 378 15.02 -5.83 -43.79
C MET A 378 14.45 -4.52 -44.32
N VAL A 379 13.31 -4.10 -43.77
CA VAL A 379 12.60 -2.89 -44.22
C VAL A 379 12.91 -1.71 -43.31
N VAL A 380 13.02 -1.95 -42.01
CA VAL A 380 13.21 -0.92 -40.97
C VAL A 380 14.11 -1.48 -39.87
N ASN A 381 14.98 -0.63 -39.31
CA ASN A 381 15.79 -0.89 -38.12
C ASN A 381 16.24 0.43 -37.48
N GLU A 382 15.29 1.20 -36.96
CA GLU A 382 15.52 2.59 -36.51
C GLU A 382 14.57 2.97 -35.37
N ASP A 383 14.93 4.03 -34.64
CA ASP A 383 14.10 4.64 -33.60
C ASP A 383 13.09 5.63 -34.20
N TYR A 384 11.84 5.59 -33.72
CA TYR A 384 10.77 6.48 -34.16
C TYR A 384 10.06 7.12 -32.97
N GLU A 385 9.75 8.40 -33.11
CA GLU A 385 8.88 9.15 -32.18
C GLU A 385 7.40 8.73 -32.29
N PRO A 386 6.53 9.10 -31.33
CA PRO A 386 5.10 8.80 -31.39
C PRO A 386 4.39 9.25 -32.69
N GLY A 387 3.21 8.70 -32.93
CA GLY A 387 2.31 8.96 -34.05
C GLY A 387 2.30 7.87 -35.12
N MET A 388 1.45 8.07 -36.13
CA MET A 388 1.28 7.14 -37.25
C MET A 388 2.57 7.01 -38.07
N LYS A 389 3.11 5.79 -38.18
CA LYS A 389 4.24 5.44 -39.06
C LYS A 389 3.77 4.55 -40.20
N THR A 390 4.32 4.77 -41.37
CA THR A 390 4.02 3.98 -42.56
C THR A 390 5.31 3.53 -43.23
N PHE A 391 5.42 2.22 -43.43
CA PHE A 391 6.53 1.60 -44.11
C PHE A 391 6.02 0.80 -45.31
N SER A 392 6.92 0.44 -46.21
CA SER A 392 6.50 -0.34 -47.36
C SER A 392 7.57 -1.24 -47.93
N TRP A 393 7.11 -2.31 -48.55
CA TRP A 393 7.92 -3.25 -49.27
C TRP A 393 7.39 -3.44 -50.69
N ASP A 394 8.27 -3.39 -51.67
CA ASP A 394 7.97 -3.46 -53.11
C ASP A 394 8.10 -4.89 -53.68
N GLY A 395 8.14 -5.91 -52.82
CA GLY A 395 8.27 -7.29 -53.24
C GLY A 395 9.70 -7.70 -53.62
N LYS A 396 10.72 -6.88 -53.34
CA LYS A 396 12.12 -7.17 -53.69
C LYS A 396 12.96 -7.70 -52.54
N HIS A 397 13.98 -8.44 -52.92
CA HIS A 397 15.02 -8.97 -52.04
C HIS A 397 16.05 -7.88 -51.65
N PHE A 398 17.03 -8.19 -50.80
CA PHE A 398 18.08 -7.23 -50.40
C PHE A 398 18.96 -6.75 -51.57
N ASN A 399 19.16 -7.61 -52.59
CA ASN A 399 19.95 -7.31 -53.79
C ASN A 399 19.15 -6.56 -54.88
N GLY A 400 17.87 -6.23 -54.64
CA GLY A 400 17.01 -5.52 -55.58
C GLY A 400 16.29 -6.41 -56.60
N GLU A 401 16.44 -7.72 -56.54
CA GLU A 401 15.70 -8.65 -57.41
C GLU A 401 14.25 -8.78 -56.95
N LYS A 402 13.31 -8.87 -57.91
CA LYS A 402 11.90 -9.14 -57.61
C LYS A 402 11.76 -10.58 -57.13
N LEU A 403 11.14 -10.76 -55.97
CA LEU A 403 10.85 -12.10 -55.45
C LEU A 403 9.67 -12.72 -56.21
N PRO A 404 9.57 -14.06 -56.27
CA PRO A 404 8.44 -14.73 -56.91
C PRO A 404 7.13 -14.52 -56.13
N ALA A 405 5.99 -14.56 -56.81
CA ALA A 405 4.68 -14.64 -56.14
C ALA A 405 4.66 -15.81 -55.14
N GLY A 406 4.04 -15.58 -53.98
CA GLY A 406 4.07 -16.54 -52.89
C GLY A 406 3.71 -15.93 -51.54
N VAL A 407 3.78 -16.77 -50.51
CA VAL A 407 3.52 -16.37 -49.13
C VAL A 407 4.81 -15.89 -48.47
N TYR A 408 4.72 -14.76 -47.80
CA TYR A 408 5.80 -14.17 -47.02
C TYR A 408 5.32 -13.86 -45.60
N PHE A 409 6.26 -13.85 -44.66
CA PHE A 409 6.01 -13.52 -43.26
C PHE A 409 6.75 -12.24 -42.92
N ILE A 410 6.01 -11.22 -42.50
CA ILE A 410 6.59 -10.00 -41.95
C ILE A 410 6.66 -10.17 -40.44
N ARG A 411 7.87 -10.15 -39.91
CA ARG A 411 8.12 -10.13 -38.47
C ARG A 411 8.49 -8.71 -38.06
N SER A 412 7.62 -8.11 -37.28
CA SER A 412 7.84 -6.86 -36.58
C SER A 412 8.44 -7.15 -35.22
N ILE A 413 9.41 -6.35 -34.78
CA ILE A 413 9.91 -6.33 -33.40
C ILE A 413 9.88 -4.89 -32.93
N ILE A 414 9.18 -4.65 -31.82
CA ILE A 414 9.06 -3.34 -31.16
C ILE A 414 9.34 -3.56 -29.69
N ASN A 415 10.33 -2.83 -29.15
CA ASN A 415 10.74 -2.92 -27.74
C ASN A 415 10.90 -4.37 -27.23
N GLY A 416 11.44 -5.27 -28.08
CA GLY A 416 11.70 -6.67 -27.74
C GLY A 416 10.53 -7.64 -27.97
N LYS A 417 9.30 -7.16 -28.19
CA LYS A 417 8.13 -8.00 -28.51
C LYS A 417 7.98 -8.16 -30.01
N SER A 418 7.64 -9.37 -30.47
CA SER A 418 7.53 -9.67 -31.90
C SER A 418 6.13 -10.06 -32.34
N GLU A 419 5.62 -9.40 -33.38
CA GLU A 419 4.38 -9.78 -34.08
C GLU A 419 4.74 -10.29 -35.48
N THR A 420 4.02 -11.31 -35.98
CA THR A 420 4.22 -11.83 -37.34
C THR A 420 2.92 -11.81 -38.13
N LYS A 421 2.95 -11.20 -39.32
CA LYS A 421 1.84 -11.26 -40.28
C LYS A 421 2.21 -12.02 -41.55
N LYS A 422 1.27 -12.88 -41.97
CA LYS A 422 1.33 -13.57 -43.25
C LYS A 422 0.76 -12.66 -44.34
N VAL A 423 1.53 -12.43 -45.41
CA VAL A 423 1.08 -11.73 -46.62
C VAL A 423 1.21 -12.60 -47.86
N LEU A 424 0.35 -12.38 -48.84
CA LEU A 424 0.36 -13.06 -50.13
C LEU A 424 0.77 -12.06 -51.22
N MET A 425 1.88 -12.34 -51.90
CA MET A 425 2.30 -11.60 -53.09
C MET A 425 1.81 -12.31 -54.34
N LEU A 426 1.19 -11.56 -55.25
CA LEU A 426 0.73 -12.01 -56.56
C LEU A 426 1.65 -11.44 -57.66
N ASN A 427 1.62 -12.06 -58.83
CA ASN A 427 2.47 -11.68 -59.97
C ASN A 427 2.03 -10.39 -60.65
#